data_AF-A0AAV9UGS2-F1
#
_entry.id   AF-A0AAV9UGS2-F1
#
_cell.length_a   1.000
_cell.length_b   1.000
_cell.length_c   1.000
_cell.angle_alpha   90.00
_cell.angle_beta   90.00
_cell.angle_gamma   90.00
#
_symmetry.space_group_name_H-M   'P 1'
#
loop_
_entity.id
_entity.type
_entity.pdbx_description
1 polymer ?
#
loop_
_entity_poly.entity_id
_entity_poly.type
_entity_poly.pdbx_seq_one_letter_code
_entity_poly.pdbx_strand_id
1 'polypeptide(L)'
;MLGSYTSWTSSMFGGHGHIPHVSGRRRGSTTSSRKSEDGERPDAAEDDTTVVDEGEKSMLLSIISQLKPGADLSRITLPTFILEPRSMLERITNFMQHPETLLPMTTIDDPTERFVSVVKFYLSGWHLKPPGVKKPLNPILGEQFACYWDLPDKTRAYYIAEQTSHHPPKSSYFYLAPHHHIRIDGTLKPRSRFLGNSAASMMEGISLLTLTNKGKPGVGEKYILNQPNIYVRGILFGTMKYELGDYVYVRCPENNLVAEIEFRVKGFFTGTYNAIHGTIKNEKTGEKLYEISGKWNEDMNIKNELTGRSELLFDATNAKPTLPLVRPLAEQNEKESQNLWAPTIRALLKKDQDAATDEKIKVEEKQRSDTRKREADGIEWVPQLFKPTDEYGLDYVIHANIDGKDPETLEKQVLAITPILPGSHPTMKFTIPPHQNHPTNITEEGPDTGVNRGAQT
;
A
#
# COMPACT_ATOMS: atom_id res chain seq x y z
N MET A 1 -29.30 -6.12 45.42
CA MET A 1 -30.34 -5.32 44.77
C MET A 1 -30.52 -5.83 43.36
N LEU A 2 -31.57 -6.61 43.16
CA LEU A 2 -32.06 -7.06 41.86
C LEU A 2 -32.82 -5.91 41.17
N GLY A 3 -32.82 -5.90 39.84
CA GLY A 3 -33.59 -4.96 39.03
C GLY A 3 -33.59 -5.33 37.55
N SER A 4 -34.13 -6.51 37.24
CA SER A 4 -34.60 -6.92 35.92
C SER A 4 -35.77 -6.06 35.44
N TYR A 5 -35.89 -5.77 34.15
CA TYR A 5 -37.20 -5.76 33.47
C TYR A 5 -37.07 -6.14 31.99
N THR A 6 -38.14 -6.81 31.56
CA THR A 6 -38.28 -7.79 30.50
C THR A 6 -38.93 -7.24 29.23
N SER A 7 -38.66 -7.97 28.15
CA SER A 7 -39.41 -8.16 26.90
C SER A 7 -40.86 -7.65 26.79
N TRP A 8 -41.19 -7.20 25.58
CA TRP A 8 -42.54 -7.32 24.99
C TRP A 8 -42.46 -8.02 23.64
N THR A 9 -43.28 -9.06 23.46
CA THR A 9 -43.52 -9.78 22.21
C THR A 9 -44.99 -9.75 21.84
N SER A 10 -45.25 -9.59 20.55
CA SER A 10 -46.35 -10.19 19.74
C SER A 10 -47.77 -9.65 19.86
N SER A 11 -48.35 -9.23 18.72
CA SER A 11 -49.48 -9.95 18.11
C SER A 11 -49.70 -9.57 16.64
N MET A 12 -49.98 -10.60 15.84
CA MET A 12 -50.51 -10.55 14.47
C MET A 12 -51.98 -10.10 14.47
N PHE A 13 -52.43 -9.46 13.38
CA PHE A 13 -53.69 -9.77 12.70
C PHE A 13 -53.62 -9.32 11.23
N GLY A 14 -54.10 -10.18 10.33
CA GLY A 14 -54.13 -9.95 8.89
C GLY A 14 -55.37 -9.20 8.40
N GLY A 15 -55.41 -8.92 7.10
CA GLY A 15 -56.58 -8.41 6.39
C GLY A 15 -56.36 -8.35 4.89
N HIS A 16 -57.07 -9.21 4.16
CA HIS A 16 -57.16 -9.26 2.70
C HIS A 16 -57.85 -8.02 2.12
N GLY A 17 -57.45 -7.61 0.91
CA GLY A 17 -58.17 -6.66 0.07
C GLY A 17 -57.88 -6.91 -1.41
N HIS A 18 -58.83 -7.55 -2.10
CA HIS A 18 -58.92 -7.75 -3.55
C HIS A 18 -59.61 -6.54 -4.23
N ILE A 19 -59.61 -6.54 -5.59
CA ILE A 19 -60.52 -5.88 -6.58
C ILE A 19 -59.78 -4.91 -7.55
N PRO A 20 -60.02 -4.88 -8.89
CA PRO A 20 -60.14 -5.96 -9.88
C PRO A 20 -59.39 -5.66 -11.22
N HIS A 21 -59.37 -6.65 -12.11
CA HIS A 21 -58.97 -6.53 -13.52
C HIS A 21 -59.96 -5.71 -14.38
N VAL A 22 -59.43 -4.91 -15.32
CA VAL A 22 -60.13 -4.48 -16.53
C VAL A 22 -59.39 -5.02 -17.76
N SER A 23 -60.17 -5.60 -18.67
CA SER A 23 -59.74 -6.25 -19.90
C SER A 23 -59.81 -5.29 -21.09
N GLY A 24 -58.83 -5.36 -21.99
CA GLY A 24 -58.79 -4.63 -23.25
C GLY A 24 -58.08 -5.47 -24.32
N ARG A 25 -58.71 -5.60 -25.47
CA ARG A 25 -58.58 -6.70 -26.45
C ARG A 25 -57.48 -6.46 -27.49
N ARG A 26 -56.89 -7.58 -27.94
CA ARG A 26 -55.91 -7.77 -29.03
C ARG A 26 -56.15 -6.98 -30.32
N ARG A 27 -55.05 -6.55 -30.96
CA ARG A 27 -54.82 -6.68 -32.41
C ARG A 27 -53.38 -7.11 -32.65
N GLY A 28 -53.22 -8.20 -33.40
CA GLY A 28 -51.93 -8.78 -33.75
C GLY A 28 -51.35 -8.18 -35.03
N SER A 29 -50.03 -8.15 -35.10
CA SER A 29 -49.23 -8.11 -36.33
C SER A 29 -47.90 -8.80 -36.04
N THR A 30 -47.76 -10.03 -36.55
CA THR A 30 -46.49 -10.70 -36.91
C THR A 30 -45.70 -9.77 -37.86
N THR A 31 -44.37 -9.70 -37.97
CA THR A 31 -43.22 -10.56 -37.62
C THR A 31 -41.96 -9.72 -37.91
N SER A 32 -40.89 -9.83 -37.12
CA SER A 32 -39.48 -9.84 -37.59
C SER A 32 -38.54 -9.72 -36.40
N SER A 33 -38.02 -10.86 -35.97
CA SER A 33 -37.01 -11.03 -34.93
C SER A 33 -35.66 -10.43 -35.34
N ARG A 34 -35.17 -9.47 -34.56
CA ARG A 34 -33.73 -9.29 -34.31
C ARG A 34 -33.54 -9.31 -32.80
N LYS A 35 -33.06 -10.44 -32.27
CA LYS A 35 -32.54 -10.53 -30.91
C LYS A 35 -31.23 -9.74 -30.90
N SER A 36 -31.22 -8.60 -30.21
CA SER A 36 -29.99 -8.05 -29.66
C SER A 36 -29.59 -8.92 -28.48
N GLU A 37 -28.41 -9.52 -28.55
CA GLU A 37 -27.75 -10.12 -27.40
C GLU A 37 -27.34 -8.98 -26.47
N ASP A 38 -28.13 -8.74 -25.44
CA ASP A 38 -27.67 -8.00 -24.26
C ASP A 38 -26.71 -8.94 -23.52
N GLY A 39 -25.41 -8.75 -23.76
CA GLY A 39 -24.39 -9.34 -22.92
C GLY A 39 -24.44 -8.69 -21.54
N GLU A 40 -24.87 -9.44 -20.53
CA GLU A 40 -24.69 -9.10 -19.13
C GLU A 40 -23.21 -8.80 -18.88
N ARG A 41 -22.92 -7.56 -18.45
CA ARG A 41 -21.58 -7.17 -18.01
C ARG A 41 -21.36 -7.71 -16.60
N PRO A 42 -20.19 -8.27 -16.28
CA PRO A 42 -19.88 -8.68 -14.91
C PRO A 42 -19.92 -7.46 -13.99
N ASP A 43 -20.66 -7.56 -12.89
CA ASP A 43 -20.72 -6.53 -11.86
C ASP A 43 -19.31 -6.24 -11.32
N ALA A 44 -18.96 -4.98 -11.05
CA ALA A 44 -17.69 -4.61 -10.41
C ALA A 44 -17.46 -5.31 -9.04
N ALA A 45 -18.53 -5.86 -8.44
CA ALA A 45 -18.47 -6.70 -7.26
C ALA A 45 -17.79 -8.06 -7.48
N GLU A 46 -17.72 -8.55 -8.72
CA GLU A 46 -17.13 -9.85 -9.07
C GLU A 46 -15.59 -9.80 -8.98
N ASP A 47 -14.98 -8.64 -9.29
CA ASP A 47 -13.53 -8.39 -9.22
C ASP A 47 -12.97 -8.37 -7.78
N ASP A 48 -13.81 -8.16 -6.76
CA ASP A 48 -13.36 -8.15 -5.35
C ASP A 48 -13.44 -9.52 -4.67
N THR A 49 -13.96 -10.53 -5.39
CA THR A 49 -14.27 -11.85 -4.81
C THR A 49 -13.33 -12.92 -5.33
N THR A 50 -13.13 -13.96 -4.52
CA THR A 50 -12.44 -15.17 -4.98
C THR A 50 -13.19 -16.39 -4.54
N VAL A 51 -13.59 -17.17 -5.55
CA VAL A 51 -14.03 -18.54 -5.37
C VAL A 51 -12.79 -19.41 -5.38
N VAL A 52 -12.55 -20.05 -4.25
CA VAL A 52 -11.45 -20.97 -4.02
C VAL A 52 -11.99 -22.37 -4.16
N ASP A 53 -11.23 -23.27 -4.78
CA ASP A 53 -11.69 -24.66 -4.94
C ASP A 53 -11.75 -25.40 -3.59
N GLU A 54 -12.37 -26.58 -3.55
CA GLU A 54 -12.55 -27.31 -2.29
C GLU A 54 -11.22 -27.75 -1.65
N GLY A 55 -10.20 -28.07 -2.44
CA GLY A 55 -8.89 -28.48 -1.96
C GLY A 55 -8.12 -27.30 -1.37
N GLU A 56 -8.09 -26.18 -2.08
CA GLU A 56 -7.51 -24.92 -1.64
C GLU A 56 -8.22 -24.38 -0.38
N LYS A 57 -9.55 -24.50 -0.31
CA LYS A 57 -10.35 -24.13 0.86
C LYS A 57 -10.02 -25.01 2.06
N SER A 58 -9.87 -26.32 1.86
CA SER A 58 -9.44 -27.26 2.91
C SER A 58 -8.05 -26.89 3.45
N MET A 59 -7.12 -26.53 2.56
CA MET A 59 -5.78 -26.06 2.95
C MET A 59 -5.85 -24.81 3.83
N LEU A 60 -6.61 -23.79 3.43
CA LEU A 60 -6.81 -22.59 4.26
C LEU A 60 -7.45 -22.90 5.61
N LEU A 61 -8.49 -23.73 5.63
CA LEU A 61 -9.15 -24.15 6.87
C LEU A 61 -8.17 -24.84 7.82
N SER A 62 -7.30 -25.72 7.32
CA SER A 62 -6.30 -26.41 8.14
C SER A 62 -5.30 -25.45 8.78
N ILE A 63 -4.82 -24.44 8.05
CA ILE A 63 -3.93 -23.39 8.58
C ILE A 63 -4.68 -22.54 9.62
N ILE A 64 -5.87 -22.07 9.27
CA ILE A 64 -6.63 -21.13 10.09
C ILE A 64 -7.16 -21.79 11.38
N SER A 65 -7.53 -23.07 11.34
CA SER A 65 -8.00 -23.80 12.52
C SER A 65 -6.99 -23.86 13.67
N GLN A 66 -5.70 -23.62 13.37
CA GLN A 66 -4.61 -23.57 14.35
C GLN A 66 -4.47 -22.18 15.01
N LEU A 67 -5.26 -21.19 14.56
CA LEU A 67 -5.13 -19.80 14.95
C LEU A 67 -6.22 -19.36 15.92
N LYS A 68 -5.82 -18.56 16.90
CA LYS A 68 -6.74 -17.86 17.80
C LYS A 68 -7.02 -16.46 17.26
N PRO A 69 -8.25 -15.93 17.38
CA PRO A 69 -8.52 -14.53 17.05
C PRO A 69 -7.51 -13.59 17.73
N GLY A 70 -6.99 -12.63 16.96
CA GLY A 70 -5.89 -11.74 17.34
C GLY A 70 -4.48 -12.25 16.96
N ALA A 71 -4.33 -13.49 16.50
CA ALA A 71 -3.03 -14.05 16.13
C ALA A 71 -2.34 -13.23 15.03
N ASP A 72 -1.01 -13.13 15.14
CA ASP A 72 -0.15 -12.50 14.15
C ASP A 72 0.05 -13.44 12.96
N LEU A 73 -0.37 -12.99 11.77
CA LEU A 73 -0.26 -13.79 10.55
C LEU A 73 1.11 -13.65 9.85
N SER A 74 1.98 -12.73 10.28
CA SER A 74 3.26 -12.45 9.61
C SER A 74 4.25 -13.63 9.64
N ARG A 75 4.06 -14.57 10.58
CA ARG A 75 4.90 -15.77 10.72
C ARG A 75 4.28 -17.01 10.09
N ILE A 76 3.14 -16.87 9.43
CA ILE A 76 2.41 -17.98 8.83
C ILE A 76 2.66 -17.98 7.33
N THR A 77 3.05 -19.13 6.81
CA THR A 77 3.20 -19.32 5.37
C THR A 77 1.81 -19.56 4.78
N LEU A 78 1.33 -18.59 4.01
CA LEU A 78 0.08 -18.73 3.29
C LEU A 78 0.31 -19.49 1.96
N PRO A 79 -0.71 -20.21 1.47
CA PRO A 79 -0.61 -20.96 0.21
C PRO A 79 -0.29 -20.08 -1.01
N THR A 80 0.34 -20.64 -2.04
CA THR A 80 0.73 -19.90 -3.24
C THR A 80 -0.44 -19.46 -4.11
N PHE A 81 -1.58 -20.15 -4.06
CA PHE A 81 -2.73 -19.80 -4.87
C PHE A 81 -3.37 -18.46 -4.48
N ILE A 82 -3.10 -17.93 -3.27
CA ILE A 82 -3.53 -16.58 -2.88
C ILE A 82 -2.49 -15.50 -3.22
N LEU A 83 -1.39 -15.84 -3.90
CA LEU A 83 -0.34 -14.88 -4.24
C LEU A 83 -0.59 -14.22 -5.59
N GLU A 84 -0.31 -12.92 -5.68
CA GLU A 84 -0.11 -12.25 -6.97
C GLU A 84 1.37 -12.38 -7.42
N PRO A 85 1.65 -12.34 -8.72
CA PRO A 85 3.01 -12.50 -9.26
C PRO A 85 3.87 -11.23 -9.11
N ARG A 86 3.80 -10.54 -7.97
CA ARG A 86 4.58 -9.32 -7.66
C ARG A 86 5.01 -9.30 -6.21
N SER A 87 6.22 -8.79 -5.97
CA SER A 87 6.68 -8.42 -4.64
C SER A 87 5.91 -7.21 -4.12
N MET A 88 5.82 -7.07 -2.79
CA MET A 88 5.26 -5.86 -2.18
C MET A 88 5.99 -4.60 -2.63
N LEU A 89 7.31 -4.67 -2.85
CA LEU A 89 8.10 -3.51 -3.33
C LEU A 89 7.61 -3.02 -4.69
N GLU A 90 7.27 -3.93 -5.58
CA GLU A 90 6.66 -3.60 -6.87
C GLU A 90 5.19 -3.17 -6.71
N ARG A 91 4.42 -3.82 -5.83
CA ARG A 91 2.99 -3.51 -5.61
C ARG A 91 2.76 -2.08 -5.14
N ILE A 92 3.69 -1.51 -4.36
CA ILE A 92 3.63 -0.10 -3.91
C ILE A 92 3.56 0.86 -5.10
N THR A 93 4.17 0.54 -6.24
CA THR A 93 4.16 1.41 -7.43
C THR A 93 2.76 1.68 -7.97
N ASN A 94 1.76 0.83 -7.65
CA ASN A 94 0.37 1.08 -8.01
C ASN A 94 -0.11 2.47 -7.58
N PHE A 95 0.36 2.98 -6.44
CA PHE A 95 -0.02 4.31 -5.95
C PHE A 95 0.49 5.47 -6.82
N MET A 96 1.43 5.23 -7.74
CA MET A 96 2.02 6.24 -8.61
C MET A 96 1.62 6.06 -10.08
N GLN A 97 0.65 5.19 -10.40
CA GLN A 97 0.27 4.90 -11.78
C GLN A 97 -0.74 5.89 -12.40
N HIS A 98 -1.11 6.95 -11.70
CA HIS A 98 -1.98 8.02 -12.24
C HIS A 98 -1.24 9.36 -12.30
N PRO A 99 -0.17 9.47 -13.13
CA PRO A 99 0.61 10.71 -13.22
C PRO A 99 -0.24 11.91 -13.63
N GLU A 100 -1.33 11.73 -14.37
CA GLU A 100 -2.28 12.79 -14.72
C GLU A 100 -2.99 13.41 -13.51
N THR A 101 -3.02 12.73 -12.36
CA THR A 101 -3.48 13.30 -11.08
C THR A 101 -2.33 13.84 -10.23
N LEU A 102 -1.11 13.31 -10.42
CA LEU A 102 0.08 13.64 -9.64
C LEU A 102 0.78 14.91 -10.14
N LEU A 103 1.00 15.05 -11.44
CA LEU A 103 1.83 16.14 -11.98
C LEU A 103 1.19 17.54 -11.85
N PRO A 104 -0.11 17.74 -12.11
CA PRO A 104 -0.71 19.08 -12.12
C PRO A 104 -0.75 19.80 -10.77
N MET A 105 -0.65 19.09 -9.64
CA MET A 105 -0.79 19.70 -8.30
C MET A 105 0.27 20.79 -8.04
N THR A 106 1.43 20.70 -8.69
CA THR A 106 2.56 21.63 -8.49
C THR A 106 2.35 22.98 -9.16
N THR A 107 1.40 23.08 -10.09
CA THR A 107 1.07 24.32 -10.81
C THR A 107 -0.10 25.08 -10.20
N ILE A 108 -0.77 24.50 -9.19
CA ILE A 108 -1.92 25.13 -8.53
C ILE A 108 -1.41 26.08 -7.44
N ASP A 109 -1.82 27.35 -7.48
CA ASP A 109 -1.37 28.36 -6.52
C ASP A 109 -2.23 28.45 -5.26
N ASP A 110 -3.56 28.32 -5.40
CA ASP A 110 -4.45 28.28 -4.24
C ASP A 110 -4.15 27.05 -3.38
N PRO A 111 -3.82 27.21 -2.08
CA PRO A 111 -3.47 26.08 -1.22
C PRO A 111 -4.59 25.07 -1.02
N THR A 112 -5.85 25.51 -1.03
CA THR A 112 -7.01 24.64 -0.82
C THR A 112 -7.27 23.79 -2.06
N GLU A 113 -7.27 24.40 -3.25
CA GLU A 113 -7.42 23.67 -4.52
C GLU A 113 -6.24 22.73 -4.76
N ARG A 114 -5.03 23.14 -4.40
CA ARG A 114 -3.85 22.28 -4.46
C ARG A 114 -4.01 21.08 -3.52
N PHE A 115 -4.51 21.29 -2.31
CA PHE A 115 -4.81 20.22 -1.36
C PHE A 115 -5.89 19.26 -1.89
N VAL A 116 -6.94 19.76 -2.55
CA VAL A 116 -7.92 18.92 -3.27
C VAL A 116 -7.23 18.04 -4.32
N SER A 117 -6.29 18.59 -5.08
CA SER A 117 -5.50 17.83 -6.07
C SER A 117 -4.64 16.74 -5.43
N VAL A 118 -4.06 16.98 -4.25
CA VAL A 118 -3.31 15.95 -3.51
C VAL A 118 -4.24 14.84 -3.02
N VAL A 119 -5.42 15.19 -2.52
CA VAL A 119 -6.42 14.20 -2.10
C VAL A 119 -6.91 13.36 -3.28
N LYS A 120 -7.11 13.98 -4.45
CA LYS A 120 -7.43 13.26 -5.70
C LYS A 120 -6.34 12.24 -6.06
N PHE A 121 -5.07 12.65 -6.07
CA PHE A 121 -3.94 11.75 -6.31
C PHE A 121 -3.93 10.59 -5.31
N TYR A 122 -4.06 10.89 -4.02
CA TYR A 122 -4.10 9.89 -2.95
C TYR A 122 -5.20 8.84 -3.16
N LEU A 123 -6.40 9.26 -3.56
CA LEU A 123 -7.53 8.34 -3.78
C LEU A 123 -7.41 7.54 -5.08
N SER A 124 -6.72 8.06 -6.10
CA SER A 124 -6.64 7.46 -7.43
C SER A 124 -5.99 6.07 -7.44
N GLY A 125 -5.07 5.77 -6.52
CA GLY A 125 -4.28 4.54 -6.55
C GLY A 125 -4.95 3.28 -6.00
N TRP A 126 -6.03 3.41 -5.20
CA TRP A 126 -6.57 2.28 -4.43
C TRP A 126 -7.35 1.25 -5.26
N HIS A 127 -7.91 1.66 -6.40
CA HIS A 127 -8.63 0.74 -7.29
C HIS A 127 -7.71 -0.24 -8.02
N LEU A 128 -6.39 0.06 -8.09
CA LEU A 128 -5.42 -0.76 -8.79
C LEU A 128 -5.07 -2.00 -7.97
N LYS A 129 -5.79 -3.08 -8.25
CA LYS A 129 -5.66 -4.37 -7.58
C LYS A 129 -5.82 -5.53 -8.56
N PRO A 130 -5.23 -6.70 -8.26
CA PRO A 130 -5.51 -7.90 -9.02
C PRO A 130 -6.97 -8.32 -8.82
N PRO A 131 -7.55 -9.05 -9.78
CA PRO A 131 -8.86 -9.65 -9.60
C PRO A 131 -8.83 -10.64 -8.44
N GLY A 132 -9.80 -10.47 -7.55
CA GLY A 132 -10.01 -11.23 -6.35
C GLY A 132 -9.05 -10.93 -5.20
N VAL A 133 -9.07 -11.81 -4.20
CA VAL A 133 -8.24 -11.77 -3.01
C VAL A 133 -6.89 -12.39 -3.33
N LYS A 134 -5.94 -11.52 -3.68
CA LYS A 134 -4.53 -11.88 -3.83
C LYS A 134 -3.64 -11.00 -2.94
N LYS A 135 -2.56 -11.59 -2.45
CA LYS A 135 -1.54 -10.93 -1.64
C LYS A 135 -0.21 -10.89 -2.41
N PRO A 136 0.54 -9.78 -2.41
CA PRO A 136 1.90 -9.77 -2.95
C PRO A 136 2.83 -10.70 -2.17
N LEU A 137 3.88 -11.15 -2.86
CA LEU A 137 5.01 -11.83 -2.25
C LEU A 137 5.59 -10.95 -1.14
N ASN A 138 5.86 -11.56 0.02
CA ASN A 138 6.45 -10.85 1.15
C ASN A 138 7.94 -10.65 0.87
N PRO A 139 8.45 -9.41 0.78
CA PRO A 139 9.84 -9.22 0.41
C PRO A 139 10.80 -9.79 1.46
N ILE A 140 11.92 -10.34 1.01
CA ILE A 140 13.01 -10.76 1.91
C ILE A 140 13.80 -9.55 2.40
N LEU A 141 14.54 -9.69 3.51
CA LEU A 141 15.34 -8.58 4.06
C LEU A 141 16.38 -8.11 3.04
N GLY A 142 16.39 -6.81 2.74
CA GLY A 142 17.31 -6.24 1.74
C GLY A 142 16.97 -6.54 0.28
N GLU A 143 15.79 -7.10 0.01
CA GLU A 143 15.22 -7.10 -1.35
C GLU A 143 15.08 -5.66 -1.86
N GLN A 144 15.33 -5.44 -3.14
CA GLN A 144 15.30 -4.13 -3.78
C GLN A 144 14.39 -4.13 -5.01
N PHE A 145 13.76 -3.00 -5.29
CA PHE A 145 13.04 -2.78 -6.55
C PHE A 145 13.28 -1.37 -7.05
N ALA A 146 13.56 -1.22 -8.34
CA ALA A 146 13.72 0.09 -8.96
C ALA A 146 13.00 0.11 -10.32
N CYS A 147 12.34 1.22 -10.61
CA CYS A 147 11.63 1.43 -11.87
C CYS A 147 11.55 2.91 -12.22
N TYR A 148 11.03 3.19 -13.41
CA TYR A 148 10.82 4.55 -13.88
C TYR A 148 9.54 4.66 -14.70
N TRP A 149 9.09 5.89 -14.95
CA TRP A 149 8.00 6.19 -15.88
C TRP A 149 8.50 7.19 -16.91
N ASP A 150 8.20 6.93 -18.18
CA ASP A 150 8.25 7.97 -19.21
C ASP A 150 6.94 8.75 -19.14
N LEU A 151 7.02 10.03 -18.79
CA LEU A 151 5.87 10.90 -18.57
C LEU A 151 5.38 11.52 -19.90
N PRO A 152 4.12 12.01 -19.97
CA PRO A 152 3.54 12.55 -21.21
C PRO A 152 4.33 13.71 -21.84
N ASP A 153 5.05 14.48 -21.03
CA ASP A 153 5.88 15.61 -21.44
C ASP A 153 7.33 15.22 -21.80
N LYS A 154 7.61 13.91 -21.94
CA LYS A 154 8.92 13.32 -22.24
C LYS A 154 9.96 13.48 -21.12
N THR A 155 9.53 13.89 -19.93
CA THR A 155 10.37 13.81 -18.72
C THR A 155 10.18 12.43 -18.06
N ARG A 156 10.91 12.18 -16.97
CA ARG A 156 10.82 10.90 -16.24
C ARG A 156 10.54 11.09 -14.77
N ALA A 157 9.92 10.06 -14.21
CA ALA A 157 9.90 9.83 -12.78
C ALA A 157 10.65 8.54 -12.43
N TYR A 158 11.20 8.50 -11.23
CA TYR A 158 12.10 7.45 -10.74
C TYR A 158 11.58 6.89 -9.42
N TYR A 159 11.67 5.57 -9.24
CA TYR A 159 11.28 4.90 -8.00
C TYR A 159 12.35 3.93 -7.55
N ILE A 160 12.60 3.91 -6.25
CA ILE A 160 13.54 3.02 -5.56
C ILE A 160 12.88 2.51 -4.29
N ALA A 161 12.97 1.21 -4.02
CA ALA A 161 12.49 0.62 -2.79
C ALA A 161 13.42 -0.46 -2.26
N GLU A 162 13.36 -0.65 -0.94
CA GLU A 162 14.10 -1.70 -0.24
C GLU A 162 13.25 -2.24 0.92
N GLN A 163 13.33 -3.55 1.16
CA GLN A 163 12.81 -4.14 2.39
C GLN A 163 13.76 -3.88 3.56
N THR A 164 13.50 -2.80 4.29
CA THR A 164 14.37 -2.33 5.39
C THR A 164 14.27 -3.17 6.66
N SER A 165 13.17 -3.92 6.84
CA SER A 165 12.99 -4.85 7.97
C SER A 165 12.08 -6.02 7.58
N HIS A 166 12.33 -7.21 8.14
CA HIS A 166 11.51 -8.41 7.91
C HIS A 166 10.64 -8.78 9.13
N HIS A 167 11.11 -8.51 10.35
CA HIS A 167 10.39 -8.81 11.60
C HIS A 167 10.48 -7.63 12.59
N PRO A 168 9.48 -6.72 12.62
CA PRO A 168 8.28 -6.68 11.77
C PRO A 168 8.61 -6.27 10.32
N PRO A 169 7.75 -6.62 9.33
CA PRO A 169 8.00 -6.27 7.93
C PRO A 169 7.86 -4.76 7.71
N LYS A 170 8.87 -4.16 7.08
CA LYS A 170 8.87 -2.75 6.65
C LYS A 170 9.50 -2.62 5.27
N SER A 171 8.80 -1.95 4.36
CA SER A 171 9.26 -1.66 3.00
C SER A 171 9.39 -0.15 2.85
N SER A 172 10.60 0.36 2.63
CA SER A 172 10.82 1.79 2.42
C SER A 172 10.93 2.07 0.93
N TYR A 173 10.41 3.21 0.50
CA TYR A 173 10.40 3.61 -0.90
C TYR A 173 10.61 5.11 -1.07
N PHE A 174 11.14 5.46 -2.23
CA PHE A 174 11.44 6.80 -2.66
C PHE A 174 10.95 6.95 -4.10
N TYR A 175 10.26 8.06 -4.39
CA TYR A 175 9.84 8.45 -5.73
C TYR A 175 10.23 9.90 -5.98
N LEU A 176 10.72 10.18 -7.19
CA LEU A 176 11.14 11.51 -7.61
C LEU A 176 10.71 11.78 -9.04
N ALA A 177 10.05 12.90 -9.27
CA ALA A 177 9.83 13.47 -10.60
C ALA A 177 10.55 14.83 -10.67
N PRO A 178 11.84 14.87 -11.08
CA PRO A 178 12.69 16.05 -10.99
C PRO A 178 12.11 17.29 -11.67
N HIS A 179 11.59 17.12 -12.90
CA HIS A 179 11.02 18.20 -13.70
C HIS A 179 9.65 18.69 -13.22
N HIS A 180 9.05 17.98 -12.26
CA HIS A 180 7.72 18.28 -11.72
C HIS A 180 7.77 18.69 -10.26
N HIS A 181 8.97 18.88 -9.68
CA HIS A 181 9.12 19.31 -8.28
C HIS A 181 8.49 18.38 -7.23
N ILE A 182 8.25 17.12 -7.58
CA ILE A 182 7.59 16.13 -6.71
C ILE A 182 8.61 15.15 -6.16
N ARG A 183 8.58 14.99 -4.84
CA ARG A 183 9.31 13.97 -4.09
C ARG A 183 8.35 13.23 -3.17
N ILE A 184 8.46 11.91 -3.09
CA ILE A 184 7.71 11.09 -2.15
C ILE A 184 8.69 10.16 -1.44
N ASP A 185 8.72 10.22 -0.12
CA ASP A 185 9.39 9.23 0.73
C ASP A 185 8.31 8.49 1.52
N GLY A 186 8.44 7.18 1.70
CA GLY A 186 7.43 6.44 2.44
C GLY A 186 7.91 5.12 3.01
N THR A 187 7.18 4.63 3.99
CA THR A 187 7.41 3.30 4.57
C THR A 187 6.09 2.56 4.70
N LEU A 188 5.98 1.40 4.05
CA LEU A 188 4.88 0.47 4.23
C LEU A 188 5.15 -0.40 5.47
N LYS A 189 4.21 -0.40 6.42
CA LYS A 189 4.32 -1.16 7.69
C LYS A 189 3.08 -2.04 7.91
N PRO A 190 2.94 -3.14 7.14
CA PRO A 190 1.79 -4.02 7.28
C PRO A 190 1.91 -4.88 8.54
N ARG A 191 0.82 -4.92 9.33
CA ARG A 191 0.71 -5.79 10.50
C ARG A 191 -0.49 -6.71 10.35
N SER A 192 -0.20 -7.93 9.93
CA SER A 192 -1.24 -8.91 9.63
C SER A 192 -1.84 -9.53 10.90
N ARG A 193 -3.17 -9.64 10.93
CA ARG A 193 -3.97 -10.10 12.08
C ARG A 193 -5.07 -11.04 11.63
N PHE A 194 -5.21 -12.17 12.32
CA PHE A 194 -6.35 -13.05 12.20
C PHE A 194 -7.50 -12.55 13.07
N LEU A 195 -8.71 -12.44 12.53
CA LEU A 195 -9.89 -11.86 13.22
C LEU A 195 -11.08 -12.84 13.24
N GLY A 196 -10.84 -14.15 13.10
CA GLY A 196 -11.91 -15.17 13.02
C GLY A 196 -12.34 -15.42 11.57
N ASN A 197 -13.57 -15.07 11.18
CA ASN A 197 -13.96 -15.18 9.76
C ASN A 197 -13.42 -14.01 8.88
N SER A 198 -12.35 -13.36 9.32
CA SER A 198 -11.66 -12.31 8.58
C SER A 198 -10.17 -12.32 8.89
N ALA A 199 -9.37 -11.84 7.96
CA ALA A 199 -8.00 -11.42 8.19
C ALA A 199 -7.89 -9.93 7.90
N ALA A 200 -6.97 -9.25 8.56
CA ALA A 200 -6.68 -7.85 8.30
C ALA A 200 -5.17 -7.64 8.17
N SER A 201 -4.78 -6.68 7.35
CA SER A 201 -3.46 -6.06 7.38
C SER A 201 -3.63 -4.63 7.87
N MET A 202 -3.22 -4.38 9.11
CA MET A 202 -3.21 -3.02 9.65
C MET A 202 -2.04 -2.26 9.02
N MET A 203 -2.32 -1.12 8.40
CA MET A 203 -1.33 -0.36 7.65
C MET A 203 -0.82 0.79 8.52
N GLU A 204 0.28 0.54 9.23
CA GLU A 204 0.87 1.49 10.20
C GLU A 204 1.92 2.42 9.54
N GLY A 205 1.97 2.41 8.21
CA GLY A 205 2.92 3.17 7.40
C GLY A 205 2.41 4.57 7.03
N ILE A 206 3.33 5.45 6.65
CA ILE A 206 3.00 6.75 6.07
C ILE A 206 3.80 6.99 4.79
N SER A 207 3.28 7.89 3.97
CA SER A 207 3.97 8.56 2.86
C SER A 207 4.10 10.04 3.18
N LEU A 208 5.22 10.62 2.80
CA LEU A 208 5.49 12.05 2.83
C LEU A 208 5.67 12.54 1.39
N LEU A 209 4.63 13.14 0.83
CA LEU A 209 4.69 13.85 -0.46
C LEU A 209 5.19 15.28 -0.19
N THR A 210 6.24 15.68 -0.91
CA THR A 210 6.83 17.02 -0.83
C THR A 210 6.76 17.69 -2.19
N LEU A 211 6.15 18.88 -2.23
CA LEU A 211 6.18 19.78 -3.38
C LEU A 211 7.30 20.79 -3.16
N THR A 212 8.43 20.57 -3.85
CA THR A 212 9.67 21.31 -3.61
C THR A 212 9.64 22.76 -4.09
N ASN A 213 8.70 23.10 -4.99
CA ASN A 213 8.47 24.46 -5.50
C ASN A 213 7.40 25.25 -4.72
N LYS A 214 6.76 24.63 -3.73
CA LYS A 214 5.76 25.28 -2.86
C LYS A 214 6.30 25.38 -1.43
N GLY A 215 5.59 26.10 -0.57
CA GLY A 215 5.97 26.25 0.83
C GLY A 215 7.26 27.05 1.02
N LYS A 216 8.05 26.70 2.05
CA LYS A 216 9.27 27.45 2.39
C LYS A 216 10.42 27.05 1.46
N PRO A 217 11.19 28.02 0.92
CA PRO A 217 12.36 27.73 0.08
C PRO A 217 13.33 26.77 0.77
N GLY A 218 13.76 25.74 0.04
CA GLY A 218 14.68 24.70 0.55
C GLY A 218 14.04 23.64 1.45
N VAL A 219 12.76 23.76 1.79
CA VAL A 219 12.01 22.79 2.60
C VAL A 219 10.88 22.14 1.80
N GLY A 220 10.20 22.92 0.97
CA GLY A 220 9.00 22.48 0.26
C GLY A 220 7.72 22.59 1.09
N GLU A 221 6.59 22.24 0.48
CA GLU A 221 5.31 22.05 1.13
C GLU A 221 5.03 20.56 1.27
N LYS A 222 4.66 20.10 2.48
CA LYS A 222 4.59 18.68 2.80
C LYS A 222 3.16 18.21 3.03
N TYR A 223 2.94 16.97 2.63
CA TYR A 223 1.68 16.25 2.75
C TYR A 223 1.95 14.88 3.36
N ILE A 224 1.36 14.64 4.52
CA ILE A 224 1.49 13.40 5.28
C ILE A 224 0.26 12.55 4.98
N LEU A 225 0.47 11.37 4.42
CA LEU A 225 -0.59 10.46 4.00
C LEU A 225 -0.44 9.14 4.76
N ASN A 226 -1.45 8.73 5.51
CA ASN A 226 -1.52 7.35 6.00
C ASN A 226 -2.25 6.46 4.99
N GLN A 227 -2.59 5.23 5.39
CA GLN A 227 -3.15 4.22 4.51
C GLN A 227 -4.37 3.57 5.16
N PRO A 228 -5.39 3.17 4.39
CA PRO A 228 -6.52 2.40 4.92
C PRO A 228 -6.05 0.99 5.29
N ASN A 229 -6.74 0.39 6.24
CA ASN A 229 -6.50 -1.01 6.56
C ASN A 229 -7.10 -1.91 5.48
N ILE A 230 -6.47 -3.06 5.26
CA ILE A 230 -6.94 -4.04 4.27
C ILE A 230 -7.60 -5.19 5.01
N TYR A 231 -8.81 -5.54 4.61
CA TYR A 231 -9.59 -6.64 5.16
C TYR A 231 -9.86 -7.71 4.10
N VAL A 232 -9.77 -8.96 4.52
CA VAL A 232 -10.25 -10.11 3.77
C VAL A 232 -11.35 -10.77 4.59
N ARG A 233 -12.58 -10.72 4.08
CA ARG A 233 -13.77 -11.35 4.68
C ARG A 233 -13.95 -12.77 4.14
N GLY A 234 -14.67 -13.61 4.87
CA GLY A 234 -15.14 -14.91 4.37
C GLY A 234 -14.05 -15.97 4.24
N ILE A 235 -12.95 -15.84 4.99
CA ILE A 235 -11.81 -16.78 4.94
C ILE A 235 -12.13 -18.17 5.48
N LEU A 236 -13.15 -18.32 6.32
CA LEU A 236 -13.63 -19.59 6.86
C LEU A 236 -15.01 -19.98 6.29
N PHE A 237 -15.93 -19.01 6.30
CA PHE A 237 -17.33 -19.20 5.91
C PHE A 237 -17.75 -18.12 4.91
N GLY A 238 -18.26 -18.54 3.75
CA GLY A 238 -18.71 -17.67 2.67
C GLY A 238 -17.71 -17.59 1.51
N THR A 239 -17.81 -16.52 0.73
CA THR A 239 -16.89 -16.21 -0.37
C THR A 239 -15.85 -15.22 0.12
N MET A 240 -14.59 -15.42 -0.25
CA MET A 240 -13.53 -14.47 0.14
C MET A 240 -13.73 -13.14 -0.57
N LYS A 241 -13.67 -12.05 0.20
CA LYS A 241 -13.87 -10.70 -0.33
C LYS A 241 -12.84 -9.71 0.22
N TYR A 242 -12.28 -8.92 -0.69
CA TYR A 242 -11.37 -7.82 -0.37
C TYR A 242 -12.16 -6.56 0.01
N GLU A 243 -11.78 -5.89 1.10
CA GLU A 243 -12.32 -4.59 1.51
C GLU A 243 -11.19 -3.67 2.00
N LEU A 244 -11.29 -2.38 1.67
CA LEU A 244 -10.54 -1.33 2.37
C LEU A 244 -11.39 -0.78 3.50
N GLY A 245 -10.77 -0.46 4.63
CA GLY A 245 -11.48 -0.04 5.83
C GLY A 245 -10.78 1.01 6.66
N ASP A 246 -11.56 1.54 7.61
CA ASP A 246 -11.17 2.49 8.63
C ASP A 246 -10.85 3.90 8.11
N TYR A 247 -10.30 4.74 8.98
CA TYR A 247 -10.07 6.15 8.73
C TYR A 247 -8.67 6.37 8.17
N VAL A 248 -8.61 7.20 7.13
CA VAL A 248 -7.37 7.74 6.59
C VAL A 248 -7.35 9.25 6.72
N TYR A 249 -6.16 9.82 6.63
CA TYR A 249 -5.93 11.24 6.57
C TYR A 249 -4.90 11.61 5.51
N VAL A 250 -5.10 12.79 4.95
CA VAL A 250 -4.07 13.56 4.26
C VAL A 250 -3.93 14.85 5.07
N ARG A 251 -2.71 15.22 5.47
CA ARG A 251 -2.45 16.43 6.28
C ARG A 251 -1.40 17.29 5.62
N CYS A 252 -1.65 18.60 5.54
CA CYS A 252 -0.70 19.62 5.15
C CYS A 252 -0.55 20.64 6.30
N PRO A 253 0.44 20.44 7.19
CA PRO A 253 0.66 21.32 8.34
C PRO A 253 0.89 22.79 7.97
N GLU A 254 1.58 23.05 6.86
CA GLU A 254 1.95 24.39 6.40
C GLU A 254 0.75 25.28 6.08
N ASN A 255 -0.35 24.66 5.62
CA ASN A 255 -1.59 25.37 5.26
C ASN A 255 -2.73 25.11 6.25
N ASN A 256 -2.51 24.34 7.32
CA ASN A 256 -3.53 23.90 8.27
C ASN A 256 -4.69 23.17 7.57
N LEU A 257 -4.40 22.31 6.59
CA LEU A 257 -5.42 21.56 5.85
C LEU A 257 -5.35 20.08 6.19
N VAL A 258 -6.51 19.47 6.41
CA VAL A 258 -6.63 18.04 6.65
C VAL A 258 -7.84 17.48 5.91
N ALA A 259 -7.64 16.36 5.22
CA ALA A 259 -8.70 15.47 4.78
C ALA A 259 -8.81 14.32 5.77
N GLU A 260 -10.01 14.03 6.25
CA GLU A 260 -10.33 12.82 7.00
C GLU A 260 -11.34 12.02 6.18
N ILE A 261 -11.01 10.78 5.82
CA ILE A 261 -11.81 9.96 4.91
C ILE A 261 -12.01 8.59 5.55
N GLU A 262 -13.26 8.18 5.69
CA GLU A 262 -13.67 6.84 6.13
C GLU A 262 -13.81 5.93 4.90
N PHE A 263 -13.01 4.87 4.86
CA PHE A 263 -13.26 3.72 3.99
C PHE A 263 -14.25 2.80 4.69
N ARG A 264 -15.48 2.74 4.19
CA ARG A 264 -16.56 2.02 4.85
C ARG A 264 -16.47 0.53 4.55
N VAL A 265 -16.26 -0.26 5.60
CA VAL A 265 -16.47 -1.70 5.58
C VAL A 265 -17.97 -2.00 5.71
N LYS A 266 -18.47 -3.00 4.99
CA LYS A 266 -19.90 -3.31 5.03
C LYS A 266 -20.30 -3.91 6.39
N GLY A 267 -21.39 -3.40 6.98
CA GLY A 267 -22.05 -4.02 8.14
C GLY A 267 -22.90 -5.25 7.76
N PHE A 268 -23.20 -6.12 8.72
CA PHE A 268 -23.85 -7.43 8.49
C PHE A 268 -25.24 -7.37 7.79
N PHE A 269 -25.95 -6.24 7.79
CA PHE A 269 -27.35 -6.17 7.32
C PHE A 269 -27.65 -5.12 6.25
N THR A 270 -26.93 -4.00 6.21
CA THR A 270 -27.13 -2.90 5.25
C THR A 270 -25.79 -2.23 4.92
N GLY A 271 -25.66 -1.67 3.72
CA GLY A 271 -24.48 -0.90 3.32
C GLY A 271 -24.00 -1.21 1.90
N THR A 272 -23.44 -0.19 1.27
CA THR A 272 -22.80 -0.24 -0.05
C THR A 272 -21.33 -0.62 0.13
N TYR A 273 -20.85 -1.63 -0.61
CA TYR A 273 -19.43 -1.97 -0.61
C TYR A 273 -18.59 -0.84 -1.19
N ASN A 274 -17.34 -0.75 -0.72
CA ASN A 274 -16.31 0.15 -1.23
C ASN A 274 -16.64 1.65 -1.13
N ALA A 275 -17.69 2.01 -0.38
CA ALA A 275 -18.08 3.39 -0.19
C ALA A 275 -17.02 4.14 0.63
N ILE A 276 -16.80 5.40 0.27
CA ILE A 276 -16.01 6.34 1.05
C ILE A 276 -16.86 7.54 1.45
N HIS A 277 -16.54 8.13 2.58
CA HIS A 277 -17.07 9.42 2.99
C HIS A 277 -16.00 10.20 3.73
N GLY A 278 -15.82 11.46 3.40
CA GLY A 278 -14.80 12.26 4.06
C GLY A 278 -15.05 13.75 3.98
N THR A 279 -14.21 14.51 4.67
CA THR A 279 -14.26 15.97 4.64
C THR A 279 -12.85 16.53 4.54
N ILE A 280 -12.69 17.58 3.74
CA ILE A 280 -11.54 18.48 3.80
C ILE A 280 -11.92 19.65 4.69
N LYS A 281 -11.07 19.94 5.68
CA LYS A 281 -11.30 21.02 6.65
C LYS A 281 -10.01 21.77 6.94
N ASN A 282 -10.16 23.00 7.43
CA ASN A 282 -9.09 23.70 8.10
C ASN A 282 -8.87 23.05 9.48
N GLU A 283 -7.69 22.48 9.71
CA GLU A 283 -7.36 21.73 10.93
C GLU A 283 -7.35 22.63 12.17
N LYS A 284 -7.02 23.92 12.01
CA LYS A 284 -6.95 24.89 13.11
C LYS A 284 -8.32 25.43 13.51
N THR A 285 -9.18 25.76 12.54
CA THR A 285 -10.50 26.38 12.82
C THR A 285 -11.63 25.36 12.88
N GLY A 286 -11.44 24.17 12.31
CA GLY A 286 -12.49 23.16 12.15
C GLY A 286 -13.48 23.47 11.01
N GLU A 287 -13.26 24.54 10.25
CA GLU A 287 -14.09 24.92 9.12
C GLU A 287 -14.06 23.84 8.04
N LYS A 288 -15.24 23.31 7.68
CA LYS A 288 -15.39 22.34 6.60
C LYS A 288 -15.39 23.07 5.26
N LEU A 289 -14.52 22.64 4.36
CA LEU A 289 -14.33 23.25 3.05
C LEU A 289 -14.95 22.39 1.95
N TYR A 290 -14.75 21.07 2.03
CA TYR A 290 -15.28 20.11 1.06
C TYR A 290 -15.80 18.84 1.72
N GLU A 291 -16.78 18.21 1.10
CA GLU A 291 -17.26 16.86 1.38
C GLU A 291 -16.85 15.91 0.23
N ILE A 292 -16.39 14.72 0.57
CA ILE A 292 -15.99 13.66 -0.37
C ILE A 292 -16.95 12.48 -0.20
N SER A 293 -17.41 11.93 -1.32
CA SER A 293 -18.30 10.76 -1.33
C SER A 293 -18.08 9.90 -2.58
N GLY A 294 -18.66 8.70 -2.61
CA GLY A 294 -18.60 7.79 -3.75
C GLY A 294 -18.01 6.44 -3.35
N LYS A 295 -17.34 5.77 -4.28
CA LYS A 295 -16.67 4.49 -4.01
C LYS A 295 -15.24 4.51 -4.53
N TRP A 296 -14.30 3.96 -3.77
CA TRP A 296 -12.87 4.03 -4.10
C TRP A 296 -12.48 3.25 -5.37
N ASN A 297 -13.35 2.37 -5.86
CA ASN A 297 -13.18 1.58 -7.07
C ASN A 297 -14.12 1.99 -8.22
N GLU A 298 -14.94 3.03 -8.04
CA GLU A 298 -15.85 3.57 -9.07
C GLU A 298 -15.70 5.10 -9.11
N ASP A 299 -16.81 5.83 -9.25
CA ASP A 299 -16.83 7.28 -9.22
C ASP A 299 -16.73 7.82 -7.78
N MET A 300 -15.88 8.82 -7.61
CA MET A 300 -15.75 9.63 -6.42
C MET A 300 -16.07 11.08 -6.75
N ASN A 301 -16.88 11.72 -5.91
CA ASN A 301 -17.30 13.11 -6.07
C ASN A 301 -16.79 13.96 -4.90
N ILE A 302 -16.59 15.24 -5.18
CA ILE A 302 -16.25 16.26 -4.20
C ILE A 302 -17.27 17.40 -4.28
N LYS A 303 -17.73 17.87 -3.12
CA LYS A 303 -18.69 18.97 -3.00
C LYS A 303 -18.08 20.10 -2.21
N ASN A 304 -18.07 21.29 -2.78
CA ASN A 304 -17.65 22.51 -2.11
C ASN A 304 -18.75 22.96 -1.14
N GLU A 305 -18.43 23.08 0.16
CA GLU A 305 -19.42 23.36 1.20
C GLU A 305 -19.93 24.81 1.15
N LEU A 306 -19.12 25.76 0.68
CA LEU A 306 -19.51 27.17 0.56
C LEU A 306 -20.52 27.39 -0.59
N THR A 307 -20.28 26.76 -1.73
CA THR A 307 -21.09 26.96 -2.95
C THR A 307 -22.18 25.92 -3.14
N GLY A 308 -22.08 24.78 -2.45
CA GLY A 308 -22.94 23.61 -2.64
C GLY A 308 -22.70 22.86 -3.96
N ARG A 309 -21.73 23.28 -4.78
CA ARG A 309 -21.44 22.65 -6.07
C ARG A 309 -20.72 21.33 -5.86
N SER A 310 -21.25 20.27 -6.49
CA SER A 310 -20.64 18.95 -6.55
C SER A 310 -20.06 18.69 -7.93
N GLU A 311 -18.90 18.04 -7.98
CA GLU A 311 -18.23 17.62 -9.20
C GLU A 311 -17.48 16.29 -9.03
N LEU A 312 -17.14 15.68 -10.17
CA LEU A 312 -16.38 14.43 -10.19
C LEU A 312 -14.94 14.70 -9.74
N LEU A 313 -14.53 14.04 -8.66
CA LEU A 313 -13.15 14.07 -8.17
C LEU A 313 -12.27 13.13 -9.00
N PHE A 314 -12.71 11.87 -9.14
CA PHE A 314 -12.00 10.84 -9.89
C PHE A 314 -12.95 9.71 -10.30
N ASP A 315 -12.78 9.20 -11.52
CA ASP A 315 -13.49 8.03 -12.06
C ASP A 315 -12.50 6.88 -12.15
N ALA A 316 -12.58 5.94 -11.20
CA ALA A 316 -11.73 4.76 -11.17
C ALA A 316 -12.16 3.68 -12.17
N THR A 317 -13.39 3.74 -12.69
CA THR A 317 -13.91 2.73 -13.63
C THR A 317 -13.27 2.88 -15.01
N ASN A 318 -13.03 4.11 -15.45
CA ASN A 318 -12.46 4.40 -16.77
C ASN A 318 -11.00 4.87 -16.74
N ALA A 319 -10.39 4.97 -15.55
CA ALA A 319 -8.99 5.35 -15.38
C ALA A 319 -8.06 4.35 -16.06
N LYS A 320 -7.02 4.87 -16.72
CA LYS A 320 -6.00 4.06 -17.40
C LYS A 320 -4.67 4.21 -16.68
N PRO A 321 -4.19 3.19 -15.98
CA PRO A 321 -2.91 3.30 -15.28
C PRO A 321 -1.75 3.43 -16.26
N THR A 322 -0.79 4.29 -15.90
CA THR A 322 0.54 4.34 -16.51
C THR A 322 1.45 3.38 -15.76
N LEU A 323 1.75 2.24 -16.39
CA LEU A 323 2.58 1.20 -15.78
C LEU A 323 4.05 1.65 -15.69
N PRO A 324 4.77 1.27 -14.61
CA PRO A 324 6.21 1.49 -14.53
C PRO A 324 6.97 0.66 -15.57
N LEU A 325 8.10 1.20 -16.01
CA LEU A 325 9.11 0.54 -16.81
C LEU A 325 10.23 0.04 -15.90
N VAL A 326 10.69 -1.19 -16.15
CA VAL A 326 11.72 -1.87 -15.36
C VAL A 326 12.84 -2.34 -16.29
N ARG A 327 14.08 -2.42 -15.77
CA ARG A 327 15.21 -2.97 -16.53
C ARG A 327 14.97 -4.44 -16.89
N PRO A 328 15.51 -4.93 -18.02
CA PRO A 328 15.43 -6.35 -18.39
C PRO A 328 15.95 -7.26 -17.28
N LEU A 329 15.33 -8.43 -17.08
CA LEU A 329 15.74 -9.41 -16.06
C LEU A 329 17.23 -9.78 -16.13
N ALA A 330 17.82 -9.82 -17.34
CA ALA A 330 19.23 -10.13 -17.53
C ALA A 330 20.20 -9.06 -16.98
N GLU A 331 19.71 -7.84 -16.72
CA GLU A 331 20.49 -6.72 -16.14
C GLU A 331 20.25 -6.55 -14.63
N GLN A 332 19.32 -7.33 -14.07
CA GLN A 332 18.96 -7.28 -12.66
C GLN A 332 19.86 -8.21 -11.84
N ASN A 333 20.22 -7.77 -10.64
CA ASN A 333 21.00 -8.54 -9.68
C ASN A 333 20.14 -9.54 -8.90
N GLU A 334 20.74 -10.39 -8.05
CA GLU A 334 20.03 -11.46 -7.33
C GLU A 334 19.04 -10.97 -6.25
N LYS A 335 19.14 -9.71 -5.81
CA LYS A 335 18.27 -9.10 -4.80
C LYS A 335 17.15 -8.25 -5.40
N GLU A 336 17.16 -8.01 -6.72
CA GLU A 336 16.11 -7.26 -7.39
C GLU A 336 14.84 -8.11 -7.50
N SER A 337 13.70 -7.58 -7.06
CA SER A 337 12.46 -8.33 -6.83
C SER A 337 12.05 -9.23 -7.99
N GLN A 338 12.10 -8.73 -9.23
CA GLN A 338 11.63 -9.51 -10.38
C GLN A 338 12.59 -10.66 -10.71
N ASN A 339 13.90 -10.48 -10.56
CA ASN A 339 14.87 -11.54 -10.77
C ASN A 339 14.87 -12.55 -9.61
N LEU A 340 14.86 -12.06 -8.37
CA LEU A 340 14.78 -12.88 -7.15
C LEU A 340 13.58 -13.84 -7.20
N TRP A 341 12.41 -13.31 -7.53
CA TRP A 341 11.16 -14.07 -7.55
C TRP A 341 10.82 -14.67 -8.93
N ALA A 342 11.68 -14.52 -9.95
CA ALA A 342 11.39 -14.97 -11.32
C ALA A 342 10.96 -16.45 -11.41
N PRO A 343 11.59 -17.41 -10.72
CA PRO A 343 11.16 -18.81 -10.75
C PRO A 343 9.76 -19.01 -10.17
N THR A 344 9.49 -18.43 -8.98
CA THR A 344 8.18 -18.46 -8.32
C THR A 344 7.10 -17.82 -9.18
N ILE A 345 7.36 -16.62 -9.72
CA ILE A 345 6.44 -15.89 -10.59
C ILE A 345 6.10 -16.70 -11.84
N ARG A 346 7.10 -17.32 -12.48
CA ARG A 346 6.88 -18.18 -13.66
C ARG A 346 5.96 -19.36 -13.35
N ALA A 347 6.12 -19.99 -12.18
CA ALA A 347 5.25 -21.08 -11.75
C ALA A 347 3.82 -20.61 -11.43
N LEU A 348 3.67 -19.47 -10.72
CA LEU A 348 2.37 -18.84 -10.44
C LEU A 348 1.60 -18.53 -11.74
N LEU A 349 2.27 -17.96 -12.75
CA LEU A 349 1.66 -17.65 -14.05
C LEU A 349 1.24 -18.90 -14.83
N LYS A 350 1.95 -20.01 -14.65
CA LYS A 350 1.58 -21.33 -15.20
C LYS A 350 0.52 -22.06 -14.37
N LYS A 351 0.09 -21.49 -13.25
CA LYS A 351 -0.81 -22.11 -12.26
C LYS A 351 -0.26 -23.42 -11.68
N ASP A 352 1.06 -23.57 -11.66
CA ASP A 352 1.76 -24.72 -11.08
C ASP A 352 2.03 -24.43 -9.59
N GLN A 353 1.12 -24.88 -8.72
CA GLN A 353 1.16 -24.57 -7.29
C GLN A 353 2.31 -25.27 -6.57
N ASP A 354 2.65 -26.48 -6.99
CA ASP A 354 3.73 -27.26 -6.38
C ASP A 354 5.08 -26.60 -6.70
N ALA A 355 5.33 -26.31 -7.98
CA ALA A 355 6.56 -25.61 -8.36
C ALA A 355 6.63 -24.20 -7.76
N ALA A 356 5.52 -23.47 -7.69
CA ALA A 356 5.50 -22.15 -7.05
C ALA A 356 5.86 -22.24 -5.56
N THR A 357 5.36 -23.26 -4.86
CA THR A 357 5.64 -23.50 -3.45
C THR A 357 7.10 -23.86 -3.25
N ASP A 358 7.65 -24.78 -4.05
CA ASP A 358 9.04 -25.20 -3.97
C ASP A 358 10.02 -24.04 -4.23
N GLU A 359 9.80 -23.27 -5.29
CA GLU A 359 10.66 -22.11 -5.60
C GLU A 359 10.56 -21.02 -4.54
N LYS A 360 9.35 -20.78 -4.00
CA LYS A 360 9.16 -19.84 -2.90
C LYS A 360 9.92 -20.27 -1.64
N ILE A 361 9.87 -21.56 -1.29
CA ILE A 361 10.58 -22.11 -0.13
C ILE A 361 12.09 -21.92 -0.26
N LYS A 362 12.66 -22.09 -1.47
CA LYS A 362 14.10 -21.89 -1.71
C LYS A 362 14.54 -20.47 -1.34
N VAL A 363 13.79 -19.45 -1.77
CA VAL A 363 14.07 -18.04 -1.44
C VAL A 363 13.97 -17.80 0.07
N GLU A 364 12.89 -18.29 0.70
CA GLU A 364 12.65 -18.09 2.14
C GLU A 364 13.68 -18.82 3.01
N GLU A 365 14.12 -20.03 2.65
CA GLU A 365 15.12 -20.77 3.40
C GLU A 365 16.52 -20.17 3.25
N LYS A 366 16.89 -19.69 2.04
CA LYS A 366 18.13 -18.92 1.84
C LYS A 366 18.14 -17.70 2.77
N GLN A 367 17.04 -16.94 2.81
CA GLN A 367 16.91 -15.79 3.73
C GLN A 367 17.06 -16.19 5.21
N ARG A 368 16.42 -17.29 5.65
CA ARG A 368 16.54 -17.78 7.04
C ARG A 368 17.98 -18.20 7.36
N SER A 369 18.68 -18.84 6.42
CA SER A 369 20.08 -19.21 6.56
C SER A 369 20.97 -17.97 6.69
N ASP A 370 20.83 -17.01 5.78
CA ASP A 370 21.64 -15.78 5.76
C ASP A 370 21.41 -14.93 7.02
N THR A 371 20.16 -14.86 7.50
CA THR A 371 19.80 -14.19 8.76
C THR A 371 20.48 -14.85 9.96
N ARG A 372 20.40 -16.18 10.08
CA ARG A 372 21.05 -16.94 11.17
C ARG A 372 22.56 -16.73 11.18
N LYS A 373 23.19 -16.74 10.00
CA LYS A 373 24.63 -16.52 9.87
C LYS A 373 25.00 -15.11 10.33
N ARG A 374 24.30 -14.09 9.83
CA ARG A 374 24.52 -12.69 10.22
C ARG A 374 24.38 -12.48 11.74
N GLU A 375 23.36 -13.07 12.35
CA GLU A 375 23.13 -13.00 13.80
C GLU A 375 24.20 -13.74 14.61
N ALA A 376 24.62 -14.92 14.16
CA ALA A 376 25.72 -15.67 14.79
C ALA A 376 27.05 -14.91 14.75
N ASP A 377 27.28 -14.14 13.69
CA ASP A 377 28.45 -13.27 13.54
C ASP A 377 28.31 -11.94 14.30
N GLY A 378 27.18 -11.69 14.98
CA GLY A 378 26.92 -10.45 15.72
C GLY A 378 26.76 -9.20 14.85
N ILE A 379 26.46 -9.37 13.56
CA ILE A 379 26.38 -8.28 12.59
C ILE A 379 24.96 -7.69 12.59
N GLU A 380 24.84 -6.40 12.88
CA GLU A 380 23.57 -5.69 12.77
C GLU A 380 23.16 -5.52 11.29
N TRP A 381 21.87 -5.67 11.00
CA TRP A 381 21.35 -5.38 9.66
C TRP A 381 21.19 -3.87 9.47
N VAL A 382 21.78 -3.34 8.40
CA VAL A 382 21.61 -1.95 7.97
C VAL A 382 21.12 -1.95 6.52
N PRO A 383 20.00 -1.27 6.21
CA PRO A 383 19.54 -1.13 4.83
C PRO A 383 20.58 -0.43 3.95
N GLN A 384 20.66 -0.84 2.68
CA GLN A 384 21.65 -0.32 1.74
C GLN A 384 21.22 1.04 1.16
N LEU A 385 19.96 1.19 0.78
CA LEU A 385 19.48 2.35 0.02
C LEU A 385 18.84 3.41 0.90
N PHE A 386 18.51 3.08 2.15
CA PHE A 386 17.76 3.93 3.06
C PHE A 386 18.48 4.15 4.40
N LYS A 387 18.28 5.31 5.01
CA LYS A 387 18.77 5.66 6.35
C LYS A 387 17.61 6.01 7.29
N PRO A 388 17.76 5.79 8.61
CA PRO A 388 16.74 6.15 9.58
C PRO A 388 16.40 7.65 9.55
N THR A 389 15.14 7.98 9.83
CA THR A 389 14.67 9.34 10.12
C THR A 389 13.56 9.27 11.18
N ASP A 390 13.17 10.43 11.71
CA ASP A 390 12.01 10.62 12.58
C ASP A 390 11.03 11.68 12.01
N GLU A 391 11.27 12.14 10.78
CA GLU A 391 10.48 13.18 10.13
C GLU A 391 9.01 12.75 9.98
N TYR A 392 8.11 13.45 10.69
CA TYR A 392 6.66 13.19 10.71
C TYR A 392 6.25 11.75 11.02
N GLY A 393 7.11 10.96 11.68
CA GLY A 393 6.86 9.54 11.98
C GLY A 393 7.20 8.57 10.84
N LEU A 394 7.93 9.04 9.82
CA LEU A 394 8.55 8.18 8.82
C LEU A 394 9.74 7.44 9.44
N ASP A 395 9.93 6.16 9.14
CA ASP A 395 11.01 5.36 9.74
C ASP A 395 12.34 5.53 8.97
N TYR A 396 12.27 5.72 7.65
CA TYR A 396 13.41 5.73 6.75
C TYR A 396 13.23 6.71 5.58
N VAL A 397 14.34 7.33 5.15
CA VAL A 397 14.43 8.14 3.92
C VAL A 397 15.56 7.63 3.04
N ILE A 398 15.55 7.99 1.76
CA ILE A 398 16.65 7.63 0.86
C ILE A 398 17.99 8.08 1.45
N HIS A 399 18.99 7.20 1.43
CA HIS A 399 20.29 7.46 2.05
C HIS A 399 21.04 8.57 1.31
N ALA A 400 21.02 8.50 -0.03
CA ALA A 400 21.67 9.45 -0.91
C ALA A 400 21.15 10.88 -0.72
N ASN A 401 22.06 11.85 -0.89
CA ASN A 401 21.69 13.26 -0.83
C ASN A 401 21.12 13.70 -2.19
N ILE A 402 19.84 14.06 -2.21
CA ILE A 402 19.09 14.51 -3.38
C ILE A 402 18.72 15.98 -3.17
N ASP A 403 19.67 16.87 -3.46
CA ASP A 403 19.64 18.31 -3.17
C ASP A 403 19.98 19.18 -4.40
N GLY A 404 19.94 18.58 -5.60
CA GLY A 404 20.13 19.29 -6.86
C GLY A 404 19.20 20.50 -6.99
N LYS A 405 19.74 21.60 -7.52
CA LYS A 405 19.02 22.88 -7.69
C LYS A 405 18.22 22.95 -9.00
N ASP A 406 18.50 22.02 -9.90
CA ASP A 406 17.88 21.89 -11.22
C ASP A 406 17.50 20.41 -11.47
N PRO A 407 16.49 20.16 -12.32
CA PRO A 407 16.03 18.81 -12.63
C PRO A 407 17.12 17.87 -13.15
N GLU A 408 18.05 18.37 -13.97
CA GLU A 408 19.11 17.57 -14.58
C GLU A 408 20.12 17.08 -13.54
N THR A 409 20.41 17.90 -12.53
CA THR A 409 21.27 17.52 -11.40
C THR A 409 20.56 16.49 -10.52
N LEU A 410 19.28 16.69 -10.22
CA LEU A 410 18.47 15.74 -9.46
C LEU A 410 18.38 14.38 -10.17
N GLU A 411 18.21 14.38 -11.48
CA GLU A 411 18.19 13.17 -12.32
C GLU A 411 19.53 12.42 -12.26
N LYS A 412 20.66 13.13 -12.37
CA LYS A 412 21.99 12.51 -12.21
C LYS A 412 22.18 11.91 -10.81
N GLN A 413 21.69 12.60 -9.77
CA GLN A 413 21.79 12.13 -8.39
C GLN A 413 20.97 10.85 -8.16
N VAL A 414 19.70 10.81 -8.60
CA VAL A 414 18.85 9.62 -8.43
C VAL A 414 19.36 8.42 -9.22
N LEU A 415 19.82 8.63 -10.46
CA LEU A 415 20.40 7.57 -11.30
C LEU A 415 21.74 7.04 -10.78
N ALA A 416 22.41 7.78 -9.89
CA ALA A 416 23.63 7.32 -9.26
C ALA A 416 23.39 6.38 -8.06
N ILE A 417 22.18 6.35 -7.49
CA ILE A 417 21.89 5.55 -6.28
C ILE A 417 21.95 4.05 -6.59
N THR A 418 21.20 3.62 -7.60
CA THR A 418 21.05 2.23 -8.01
C THR A 418 20.72 2.19 -9.50
N PRO A 419 21.03 1.11 -10.23
CA PRO A 419 20.64 0.98 -11.63
C PRO A 419 19.10 0.99 -11.84
N ILE A 420 18.58 2.00 -12.56
CA ILE A 420 17.14 2.18 -12.83
C ILE A 420 16.79 2.03 -14.31
N LEU A 421 17.66 2.53 -15.21
CA LEU A 421 17.40 2.55 -16.66
C LEU A 421 18.06 1.36 -17.38
N PRO A 422 17.50 0.86 -18.49
CA PRO A 422 18.15 -0.19 -19.28
C PRO A 422 19.58 0.18 -19.69
N GLY A 423 20.50 -0.78 -19.60
CA GLY A 423 21.93 -0.58 -19.86
C GLY A 423 22.69 0.16 -18.76
N SER A 424 22.04 0.54 -17.64
CA SER A 424 22.75 1.08 -16.48
C SER A 424 23.44 -0.04 -15.69
N HIS A 425 24.65 0.25 -15.23
CA HIS A 425 25.44 -0.64 -14.39
C HIS A 425 25.65 -0.02 -13.01
N PRO A 426 25.85 -0.82 -11.95
CA PRO A 426 26.17 -0.30 -10.63
C PRO A 426 27.37 0.64 -10.72
N THR A 427 27.21 1.91 -10.35
CA THR A 427 28.37 2.79 -10.25
C THR A 427 29.14 2.41 -8.99
N MET A 428 30.42 2.06 -9.14
CA MET A 428 31.31 1.74 -8.00
C MET A 428 31.42 2.86 -6.94
N LYS A 429 30.87 4.05 -7.22
CA LYS A 429 30.89 5.21 -6.31
C LYS A 429 29.95 5.07 -5.11
N PHE A 430 28.88 4.27 -5.20
CA PHE A 430 27.96 3.97 -4.09
C PHE A 430 28.18 2.57 -3.51
N THR A 431 29.42 2.09 -3.50
CA THR A 431 29.79 1.04 -2.56
C THR A 431 29.83 1.69 -1.19
N ILE A 432 28.78 1.47 -0.38
CA ILE A 432 28.78 1.85 1.04
C ILE A 432 30.08 1.28 1.63
N PRO A 433 30.90 2.10 2.32
CA PRO A 433 32.13 1.60 2.91
C PRO A 433 31.81 0.35 3.75
N PRO A 434 32.56 -0.76 3.61
CA PRO A 434 32.44 -1.85 4.56
C PRO A 434 32.63 -1.27 5.97
N HIS A 435 31.76 -1.65 6.89
CA HIS A 435 31.75 -1.13 8.24
C HIS A 435 33.16 -1.22 8.85
N GLN A 436 33.69 -0.10 9.35
CA GLN A 436 34.84 -0.16 10.24
C GLN A 436 34.37 -0.91 11.49
N ASN A 437 34.95 -2.09 11.73
CA ASN A 437 34.92 -2.70 13.05
C ASN A 437 35.51 -1.66 14.00
N HIS A 438 34.73 -1.19 14.97
CA HIS A 438 35.33 -0.58 16.14
C HIS A 438 36.30 -1.62 16.71
N PRO A 439 37.61 -1.33 16.82
CA PRO A 439 38.48 -2.17 17.61
C PRO A 439 37.95 -2.06 19.05
N THR A 440 37.56 -3.18 19.62
CA THR A 440 37.54 -3.36 21.07
C THR A 440 38.93 -3.00 21.57
N ASN A 441 39.08 -1.79 22.13
CA ASN A 441 40.30 -1.42 22.83
C ASN A 441 40.46 -2.36 24.02
N ILE A 442 41.56 -3.10 23.97
CA ILE A 442 42.08 -3.92 25.05
C ILE A 442 42.78 -2.98 26.04
N THR A 443 42.86 -3.45 27.30
CA THR A 443 43.75 -3.06 28.40
C THR A 443 43.44 -1.78 29.17
N GLU A 444 42.72 -1.92 30.29
CA GLU A 444 43.07 -1.19 31.52
C GLU A 444 43.96 -2.09 32.37
N GLU A 445 45.21 -1.66 32.52
CA GLU A 445 46.17 -2.14 33.50
C GLU A 445 45.63 -1.89 34.91
N GLY A 446 45.73 -2.89 35.78
CA GLY A 446 45.37 -2.76 37.19
C GLY A 446 46.31 -1.80 37.93
N PRO A 447 45.81 -1.06 38.95
CA PRO A 447 46.64 -0.13 39.69
C PRO A 447 47.60 -0.87 40.63
N ASP A 448 48.88 -0.52 40.44
CA ASP A 448 50.05 -0.79 41.26
C ASP A 448 49.78 -0.54 42.76
N THR A 449 49.83 -1.61 43.56
CA THR A 449 49.75 -1.53 45.02
C THR A 449 51.13 -1.19 45.58
N GLY A 450 51.35 0.09 45.89
CA GLY A 450 52.60 0.54 46.50
C GLY A 450 52.42 1.71 47.46
N VAL A 451 51.99 1.48 48.70
CA VAL A 451 52.26 2.41 49.82
C VAL A 451 52.66 1.62 51.08
N ASN A 452 53.98 1.59 51.26
CA ASN A 452 54.74 1.97 52.45
C ASN A 452 54.43 1.34 53.83
N ARG A 453 55.47 0.68 54.36
CA ARG A 453 55.60 0.25 55.76
C ARG A 453 55.80 1.47 56.68
N GLY A 454 55.14 1.46 57.83
CA GLY A 454 55.47 2.29 58.99
C GLY A 454 54.83 1.71 60.25
N ALA A 455 55.62 0.99 61.03
CA ALA A 455 55.23 0.28 62.26
C ALA A 455 54.93 1.22 63.43
N GLN A 456 54.00 0.82 64.30
CA GLN A 456 54.07 1.07 65.75
C GLN A 456 53.18 0.08 66.52
N THR A 457 53.84 -0.60 67.47
CA THR A 457 53.39 -1.46 68.59
C THR A 457 52.66 -2.76 68.30
#